data_AF-A0A523QGF6-F1
#
_entry.id   AF-A0A523QGF6-F1
#
_cell.length_a   1.000
_cell.length_b   1.000
_cell.length_c   1.000
_cell.angle_alpha   90.00
_cell.angle_beta   90.00
_cell.angle_gamma   90.00
#
_symmetry.space_group_name_H-M   'P 1'
#
loop_
_entity.id
_entity.type
_entity.pdbx_description
1 polymer ?
#
loop_
_entity_poly.entity_id
_entity_poly.type
_entity_poly.pdbx_seq_one_letter_code
_entity_poly.pdbx_strand_id
1 'polypeptide(L)'
;TNIPFSIEGKKVILVDDVLYTGRTVRAAIDVLLDFGRPQKIELAVLVDRGHRELPIKADYVGKNIPTSSEEMVEVKVRELDGRDEVLIVKSTEP
;
A
#
# COMPACT_ATOMS: atom_id res chain seq x y z
N THR A 1 13.48 2.73 -10.90
CA THR A 1 12.05 3.01 -11.21
C THR A 1 11.99 4.14 -12.20
N ASN A 2 11.16 4.04 -13.25
CA ASN A 2 11.05 5.07 -14.30
C ASN A 2 9.59 5.56 -14.37
N ILE A 3 9.38 6.87 -14.21
CA ILE A 3 8.10 7.53 -14.44
C ILE A 3 8.26 8.35 -15.73
N PRO A 4 7.69 7.91 -16.88
CA PRO A 4 7.97 8.52 -18.18
C PRO A 4 7.27 9.88 -18.39
N PHE A 5 6.75 10.48 -17.33
CA PHE A 5 6.01 11.73 -17.35
C PHE A 5 6.28 12.56 -16.09
N SER A 6 6.15 13.89 -16.20
CA SER A 6 6.20 14.77 -15.03
C SER A 6 4.98 14.58 -14.13
N ILE A 7 5.19 14.58 -12.82
CA ILE A 7 4.13 14.61 -11.80
C ILE A 7 3.81 16.01 -11.29
N GLU A 8 4.50 17.04 -11.79
CA GLU A 8 4.35 18.43 -11.35
C GLU A 8 2.89 18.89 -11.45
N GLY A 9 2.35 19.40 -10.34
CA GLY A 9 0.98 19.90 -10.26
C GLY A 9 -0.11 18.84 -10.45
N LYS A 10 0.23 17.55 -10.52
CA LYS A 10 -0.74 16.46 -10.69
C LYS A 10 -1.28 15.95 -9.36
N LYS A 11 -2.47 15.37 -9.39
CA LYS A 11 -2.96 14.50 -8.31
C LYS A 11 -2.43 13.10 -8.57
N VAL A 12 -1.70 12.55 -7.61
CA VAL A 12 -1.09 11.21 -7.70
C VAL A 12 -1.78 10.32 -6.68
N ILE A 13 -2.26 9.17 -7.12
CA ILE A 13 -2.82 8.14 -6.22
C ILE A 13 -1.79 7.00 -6.16
N LEU A 14 -1.17 6.81 -5.00
CA LEU A 14 -0.39 5.62 -4.70
C LEU A 14 -1.35 4.45 -4.48
N VAL A 15 -1.03 3.30 -5.07
CA VAL A 15 -1.82 2.08 -4.93
C VAL A 15 -0.95 1.00 -4.31
N ASP A 16 -1.40 0.43 -3.20
CA ASP A 16 -0.73 -0.66 -2.48
C ASP A 16 -1.72 -1.79 -2.20
N ASP A 17 -1.25 -3.02 -2.08
CA ASP A 17 -2.13 -4.16 -1.79
C ASP A 17 -2.55 -4.18 -0.32
N VAL A 18 -1.59 -4.07 0.61
CA VAL A 18 -1.81 -4.17 2.05
C VAL A 18 -1.11 -3.03 2.79
N LEU A 19 -1.89 -2.17 3.45
CA LEU A 19 -1.35 -1.16 4.35
C LEU A 19 -1.10 -1.73 5.76
N TYR A 20 0.19 -1.86 6.12
CA TYR A 20 0.66 -2.32 7.43
C TYR A 20 1.37 -1.20 8.23
N THR A 21 2.70 -1.24 8.40
CA THR A 21 3.41 -0.23 9.20
C THR A 21 3.41 1.18 8.58
N GLY A 22 3.19 1.26 7.27
CA GLY A 22 3.24 2.50 6.48
C GLY A 22 4.63 2.84 5.91
N ARG A 23 5.66 2.04 6.20
CA ARG A 23 7.04 2.31 5.75
C ARG A 23 7.21 2.26 4.23
N THR A 24 6.55 1.30 3.56
CA THR A 24 6.55 1.18 2.08
C THR A 24 5.97 2.43 1.43
N VAL A 25 4.80 2.87 1.89
CA VAL A 25 4.15 4.09 1.39
C VAL A 25 5.01 5.31 1.64
N ARG A 26 5.61 5.46 2.83
CA ARG A 26 6.56 6.54 3.11
C ARG A 26 7.66 6.52 2.04
N ALA A 27 8.35 5.40 1.85
CA ALA A 27 9.44 5.31 0.89
C ALA A 27 8.99 5.67 -0.54
N ALA A 28 7.78 5.26 -0.93
CA ALA A 28 7.20 5.64 -2.22
C ALA A 28 6.94 7.15 -2.35
N ILE A 29 6.42 7.81 -1.30
CA ILE A 29 6.23 9.27 -1.28
C ILE A 29 7.55 10.00 -1.47
N ASP A 30 8.60 9.58 -0.77
CA ASP A 30 9.92 10.16 -0.90
C ASP A 30 10.45 10.08 -2.34
N VAL A 31 10.40 8.89 -2.92
CA VAL A 31 10.83 8.67 -4.30
C VAL A 31 9.99 9.51 -5.26
N LEU A 32 8.67 9.63 -5.06
CA LEU A 32 7.82 10.49 -5.90
C LEU A 32 8.28 11.94 -5.87
N LEU A 33 8.66 12.48 -4.71
CA LEU A 33 9.10 13.87 -4.58
C LEU A 33 10.41 14.15 -5.33
N ASP A 34 11.22 13.12 -5.61
CA ASP A 34 12.40 13.25 -6.50
C ASP A 34 12.01 13.43 -7.98
N PHE A 35 10.79 13.02 -8.38
CA PHE A 35 10.27 13.15 -9.75
C PHE A 35 9.47 14.44 -10.02
N GLY A 36 9.20 15.25 -8.99
CA GLY A 36 8.48 16.52 -9.10
C GLY A 36 7.59 16.82 -7.90
N ARG A 37 6.84 17.93 -7.96
CA ARG A 37 5.92 18.33 -6.89
C ARG A 37 4.47 18.11 -7.28
N PRO A 38 3.85 17.01 -6.84
CA PRO A 38 2.42 16.78 -7.08
C PRO A 38 1.57 17.81 -6.31
N GLN A 39 0.41 18.16 -6.85
CA GLN A 39 -0.59 18.99 -6.18
C GLN A 39 -1.16 18.28 -4.93
N LYS A 40 -1.32 16.95 -5.03
CA LYS A 40 -1.85 16.10 -3.98
C LYS A 40 -1.32 14.68 -4.16
N ILE A 41 -0.99 14.01 -3.06
CA ILE A 41 -0.75 12.58 -3.01
C ILE A 41 -1.89 11.96 -2.19
N GLU A 42 -2.55 10.96 -2.75
CA GLU A 42 -3.56 10.14 -2.08
C GLU A 42 -3.09 8.70 -2.06
N LEU A 43 -3.63 7.90 -1.14
CA LEU A 43 -3.31 6.48 -1.01
C LEU A 43 -4.58 5.63 -1.12
N ALA A 44 -4.56 4.68 -2.05
CA ALA A 44 -5.56 3.64 -2.20
C ALA A 44 -4.96 2.28 -1.86
N VAL A 45 -5.62 1.53 -0.98
CA VAL A 45 -5.19 0.17 -0.63
C VAL A 45 -6.32 -0.84 -0.71
N LEU A 46 -5.99 -2.06 -1.11
CA LEU A 46 -6.98 -3.15 -1.12
C LEU A 46 -7.35 -3.55 0.31
N VAL A 47 -6.35 -3.73 1.17
CA VAL A 47 -6.53 -4.10 2.58
C VAL A 47 -5.81 -3.13 3.50
N ASP A 48 -6.51 -2.67 4.52
CA ASP A 48 -5.92 -2.01 5.69
C ASP A 48 -5.91 -3.02 6.85
N ARG A 49 -4.72 -3.40 7.31
CA ARG A 49 -4.55 -4.37 8.41
C ARG A 49 -4.19 -3.76 9.77
N GLY A 50 -4.20 -2.43 9.89
CA GLY A 50 -3.81 -1.71 11.10
C GLY A 50 -2.31 -1.71 11.40
N HIS A 51 -1.96 -1.56 12.70
CA HIS A 51 -0.57 -1.57 13.23
C HIS A 51 0.36 -0.54 12.59
N ARG A 52 -0.13 0.70 12.47
CA ARG A 52 0.65 1.82 11.94
C ARG A 52 1.83 2.14 12.86
N GLU A 53 2.99 2.32 12.25
CA GLU A 53 4.18 2.87 12.92
C GLU A 53 4.49 4.31 12.47
N LEU A 54 3.86 4.73 11.37
CA LEU A 54 3.93 6.08 10.83
C LEU A 54 2.51 6.67 10.75
N PRO A 55 2.34 8.01 10.84
CA PRO A 55 1.05 8.67 10.77
C PRO A 55 0.51 8.72 9.32
N ILE A 56 0.41 7.55 8.68
CA ILE A 56 -0.04 7.36 7.30
C ILE A 56 -1.39 6.64 7.33
N LYS A 57 -2.36 7.22 6.64
CA LYS A 57 -3.70 6.68 6.46
C LYS A 57 -4.02 6.63 4.98
N ALA A 58 -4.70 5.58 4.54
CA ALA A 58 -5.24 5.52 3.20
C ALA A 58 -6.49 6.39 3.06
N ASP A 59 -6.60 7.09 1.93
CA ASP A 59 -7.79 7.81 1.52
C ASP A 59 -8.88 6.84 1.03
N TYR A 60 -8.46 5.74 0.40
CA TYR A 60 -9.33 4.69 -0.10
C TYR A 60 -8.91 3.33 0.43
N VAL A 61 -9.84 2.62 1.04
CA VAL A 61 -9.61 1.29 1.62
C VAL A 61 -10.64 0.33 1.06
N GLY A 62 -10.21 -0.76 0.42
CA GLY A 62 -11.09 -1.83 -0.02
C GLY A 62 -11.74 -2.53 1.17
N LYS A 63 -10.93 -3.03 2.11
CA LYS A 63 -11.40 -3.65 3.35
C LYS A 63 -10.46 -3.39 4.53
N ASN A 64 -11.06 -3.04 5.67
CA ASN A 64 -10.35 -3.04 6.95
C ASN A 64 -10.43 -4.44 7.57
N ILE A 65 -9.28 -5.02 7.88
CA ILE A 65 -9.16 -6.36 8.46
C ILE A 65 -8.31 -6.25 9.72
N PRO A 66 -8.91 -6.27 10.93
CA PRO A 66 -8.15 -6.36 12.17
C PRO A 66 -7.32 -7.65 12.16
N THR A 67 -6.03 -7.53 12.42
CA THR A 67 -5.10 -8.66 12.50
C THR A 67 -4.32 -8.60 13.81
N SER A 68 -3.75 -9.70 14.25
CA SER A 68 -2.68 -9.68 15.26
C SER A 68 -1.33 -9.36 14.59
N SER A 69 -0.31 -9.07 15.39
CA SER A 69 1.07 -8.92 14.89
C SER A 69 1.66 -10.23 14.34
N GLU A 70 1.11 -11.37 14.76
CA GLU A 70 1.52 -12.71 14.32
C GLU A 70 0.80 -13.15 13.05
N GLU A 71 -0.18 -12.40 12.57
CA GLU A 71 -0.89 -12.67 11.33
C GLU A 71 -0.24 -11.93 10.16
N MET A 72 -0.39 -12.47 8.97
CA MET A 72 -0.03 -11.83 7.71
C MET A 72 -1.23 -11.82 6.78
N VAL A 73 -1.34 -10.78 5.96
CA VAL A 73 -2.33 -10.69 4.89
C VAL A 73 -1.61 -11.00 3.59
N GLU A 74 -2.02 -12.07 2.91
CA GLU A 74 -1.54 -12.46 1.59
C GLU A 74 -2.61 -12.09 0.56
N VAL A 75 -2.24 -11.25 -0.40
CA VAL A 75 -3.10 -10.86 -1.52
C VAL A 75 -2.65 -11.63 -2.75
N LYS A 76 -3.60 -12.30 -3.41
CA LYS A 76 -3.41 -13.00 -4.67
C LYS A 76 -4.23 -12.33 -5.75
N VAL A 77 -3.59 -12.03 -6.87
CA VAL A 77 -4.22 -11.41 -8.03
C VAL A 77 -4.06 -12.30 -9.24
N ARG A 78 -5.10 -12.39 -10.08
CA ARG A 78 -5.12 -13.32 -11.21
C ARG A 78 -3.92 -13.20 -12.15
N GLU A 79 -3.42 -11.99 -12.35
CA GLU A 79 -2.30 -11.67 -13.23
C GLU A 79 -0.98 -12.29 -12.77
N LEU A 80 -0.82 -12.54 -11.46
CA LEU A 80 0.40 -13.08 -10.87
C LEU A 80 0.21 -14.52 -10.33
N ASP A 81 -0.96 -14.82 -9.78
CA ASP A 81 -1.26 -16.05 -9.03
C ASP A 81 -2.30 -16.95 -9.72
N GLY A 82 -2.93 -16.50 -10.80
CA GLY A 82 -3.98 -17.24 -11.52
C GLY A 82 -5.35 -17.23 -10.82
N ARG A 83 -5.50 -16.55 -9.68
CA ARG A 83 -6.75 -16.40 -8.92
C ARG A 83 -6.78 -15.11 -8.11
N ASP A 84 -7.98 -14.65 -7.74
CA ASP A 84 -8.18 -13.46 -6.91
C ASP A 84 -8.59 -13.89 -5.49
N GLU A 85 -7.71 -13.69 -4.51
CA GLU A 85 -7.96 -14.07 -3.11
C GLU A 85 -7.26 -13.11 -2.14
N VAL A 86 -7.86 -12.92 -0.96
CA VAL A 86 -7.21 -12.27 0.18
C VAL A 86 -7.26 -13.23 1.36
N LEU A 87 -6.10 -13.64 1.85
CA LEU A 87 -5.95 -14.64 2.91
C LEU A 87 -5.33 -14.01 4.15
N ILE A 88 -5.81 -14.41 5.34
CA ILE A 88 -5.11 -14.16 6.60
C ILE A 88 -4.41 -15.46 6.96
N VAL A 89 -3.08 -15.42 7.06
CA VAL A 89 -2.26 -16.56 7.42
C VAL A 89 -1.56 -16.26 8.74
N LYS A 90 -1.35 -17.29 9.57
CA LYS A 90 -0.46 -17.14 10.72
C LYS A 90 0.98 -17.12 10.21
N SER A 91 1.79 -16.20 10.73
CA SER A 91 3.23 -16.22 10.55
C SER A 91 3.73 -17.54 11.12
N THR A 92 4.02 -18.46 10.21
CA THR A 92 4.68 -19.72 10.53
C THR A 92 6.16 -19.43 10.48
N GLU A 93 6.68 -18.79 11.53
CA GLU A 93 8.08 -18.97 11.86
C GLU A 93 8.18 -19.99 13.01
N PRO A 94 9.15 -20.92 12.97
CA PRO A 94 9.42 -21.85 14.07
C PRO A 94 9.89 -21.14 15.35
#